data_AF-A0A3Q3M609-F1
#
_entry.id   AF-A0A3Q3M609-F1
#
_cell.length_a   1.000
_cell.length_b   1.000
_cell.length_c   1.000
_cell.angle_alpha   90.00
_cell.angle_beta   90.00
_cell.angle_gamma   90.00
#
_symmetry.space_group_name_H-M   'P 1'
#
loop_
_entity.id
_entity.type
_entity.pdbx_description
1 polymer ?
#
loop_
_entity_poly.entity_id
_entity_poly.type
_entity_poly.pdbx_seq_one_letter_code
_entity_poly.pdbx_strand_id
1 'polypeptide(L)'
;MDSSKVVENIYLLVIVTLISVLQNAFFAQKVESECKSQKTHTSAFERVSCANRNCMDVYPTFLAVMWCAGLCLSQAPAAFAGIIYLLVRQKYFVGYLGQTSQSTPGYIFGKRILSFLFLMCIVGIFNYLLLCYYGSDYKEYMETITKAASALLLLP
;
A
#
# COMPACT_ATOMS: atom_id res chain seq x y z
N MET A 1 -12.31 4.37 -22.68
CA MET A 1 -12.42 4.26 -21.21
C MET A 1 -12.21 5.66 -20.66
N ASP A 2 -13.24 6.27 -20.07
CA ASP A 2 -13.15 7.66 -19.60
C ASP A 2 -12.08 7.81 -18.52
N SER A 3 -11.16 8.77 -18.67
CA SER A 3 -10.12 9.04 -17.67
C SER A 3 -10.69 9.29 -16.27
N SER A 4 -11.90 9.85 -16.17
CA SER A 4 -12.60 10.05 -14.87
C SER A 4 -12.76 8.76 -14.09
N LYS A 5 -13.15 7.66 -14.75
CA LYS A 5 -13.41 6.37 -14.10
C LYS A 5 -12.14 5.73 -13.55
N VAL A 6 -11.00 5.94 -14.21
CA VAL A 6 -9.71 5.44 -13.71
C VAL A 6 -9.28 6.24 -12.48
N VAL A 7 -9.42 7.56 -12.52
CA VAL A 7 -9.08 8.44 -11.40
C VAL A 7 -9.93 8.13 -10.16
N GLU A 8 -11.22 7.87 -10.34
CA GLU A 8 -12.14 7.44 -9.28
C GLU A 8 -11.70 6.14 -8.56
N ASN A 9 -10.96 5.27 -9.23
CA ASN A 9 -10.46 4.02 -8.66
C ASN A 9 -9.09 4.16 -7.96
N ILE A 10 -8.43 5.32 -8.07
CA ILE A 10 -7.09 5.55 -7.50
C ILE A 10 -7.00 6.76 -6.58
N TYR A 11 -8.00 7.66 -6.56
CA TYR A 11 -7.89 8.94 -5.87
C TYR A 11 -7.54 8.81 -4.37
N LEU A 12 -8.07 7.80 -3.68
CA LEU A 12 -7.75 7.57 -2.27
C LEU A 12 -6.28 7.15 -2.09
N LEU A 13 -5.75 6.29 -2.96
CA LEU A 13 -4.33 5.92 -2.94
C LEU A 13 -3.44 7.14 -3.23
N VAL A 14 -3.86 8.00 -4.16
CA VAL A 14 -3.17 9.25 -4.47
C VAL A 14 -3.15 10.17 -3.26
N ILE A 15 -4.30 10.36 -2.57
CA ILE A 15 -4.38 11.17 -1.35
C ILE A 15 -3.41 10.65 -0.29
N VAL A 16 -3.43 9.33 -0.02
CA VAL A 16 -2.51 8.72 0.96
C VAL A 16 -1.05 8.92 0.55
N THR A 17 -0.75 8.76 -0.74
CA THR A 17 0.60 8.98 -1.28
C THR A 17 1.03 10.43 -1.07
N LEU A 18 0.19 11.42 -1.38
CA LEU A 18 0.50 12.84 -1.16
C LEU A 18 0.73 13.17 0.31
N ILE A 19 -0.11 12.64 1.22
CA ILE A 19 0.10 12.80 2.67
C ILE A 19 1.44 12.19 3.09
N SER A 20 1.80 11.03 2.55
CA SER A 20 3.08 10.37 2.85
C SER A 20 4.30 11.16 2.35
N VAL A 21 4.17 11.87 1.22
CA VAL A 21 5.20 12.77 0.70
C VAL A 21 5.38 13.96 1.63
N LEU A 22 4.30 14.57 2.09
CA LEU A 22 4.36 15.66 3.08
C LEU A 22 5.01 15.18 4.38
N GLN A 23 4.70 13.96 4.83
CA GLN A 23 5.34 13.36 6.01
C GLN A 23 6.85 13.14 5.79
N ASN A 24 7.28 12.69 4.61
CA ASN A 24 8.70 12.53 4.28
C ASN A 24 9.45 13.88 4.30
N ALA A 25 8.85 14.92 3.72
CA ALA A 25 9.42 16.26 3.74
C ALA A 25 9.55 16.80 5.17
N PHE A 26 8.54 16.58 6.01
CA PHE A 26 8.57 16.96 7.43
C PHE A 26 9.70 16.25 8.19
N PHE A 27 9.89 14.94 7.98
CA PHE A 27 11.00 14.22 8.62
C PHE A 27 12.37 14.72 8.18
N ALA A 28 12.55 14.97 6.88
CA ALA A 28 13.79 15.52 6.35
C ALA A 28 14.09 16.91 6.92
N GLN A 29 13.10 17.81 6.94
CA GLN A 29 13.23 19.14 7.55
C GLN A 29 13.57 19.04 9.04
N LYS A 30 12.98 18.08 9.76
CA LYS A 30 13.27 17.90 11.18
C LYS A 30 14.70 17.41 11.41
N VAL A 31 15.20 16.46 10.60
CA VAL A 31 16.61 16.02 10.64
C VAL A 31 17.56 17.19 10.35
N GLU A 32 17.24 18.02 9.36
CA GLU A 32 18.05 19.18 8.98
C GLU A 32 18.07 20.24 10.08
N SER A 33 16.94 20.50 10.73
CA SER A 33 16.83 21.43 11.85
C SER A 33 17.68 20.99 13.05
N GLU A 34 17.67 19.70 13.39
CA GLU A 34 18.52 19.16 14.46
C GLU A 34 20.01 19.21 14.07
N CYS A 35 20.34 18.96 12.79
CA CYS A 35 21.70 19.10 12.26
C CYS A 35 22.24 20.54 12.38
N LYS A 36 21.43 21.54 12.01
CA LYS A 36 21.79 22.96 12.08
C LYS A 36 21.93 23.46 13.53
N SER A 37 21.11 22.93 14.43
CA SER A 37 21.10 23.32 15.85
C SER A 37 22.26 22.71 16.64
N GLN A 38 22.76 21.54 16.24
CA GLN A 38 23.85 20.84 16.92
C GLN A 38 25.08 20.76 16.01
N LYS A 39 26.01 21.73 16.19
CA LYS A 39 27.36 21.63 15.63
C LYS A 39 28.08 20.45 16.28
N THR A 40 28.02 19.30 15.64
CA THR A 40 28.80 18.07 15.90
C THR A 40 28.42 17.24 17.14
N HIS A 41 27.98 16.00 16.91
CA HIS A 41 27.91 14.85 17.83
C HIS A 41 27.04 14.96 19.09
N THR A 42 25.72 14.91 18.95
CA THR A 42 24.81 14.60 20.07
C THR A 42 23.94 13.40 19.75
N SER A 43 23.72 12.53 20.73
CA SER A 43 22.93 11.28 20.59
C SER A 43 21.49 11.51 20.09
N ALA A 44 20.96 12.73 20.22
CA ALA A 44 19.66 13.12 19.69
C ALA A 44 19.64 13.19 18.16
N PHE A 45 20.62 13.84 17.53
CA PHE A 45 20.73 13.91 16.07
C PHE A 45 20.87 12.53 15.43
N GLU A 46 21.73 11.67 15.99
CA GLU A 46 21.91 10.29 15.49
C GLU A 46 20.62 9.48 15.59
N ARG A 47 19.84 9.65 16.66
CA ARG A 47 18.54 8.97 16.83
C ARG A 47 17.51 9.42 15.79
N VAL A 48 17.45 10.73 15.49
CA VAL A 48 16.51 11.29 14.50
C VAL A 48 16.91 10.92 13.08
N SER A 49 18.21 10.98 12.77
CA SER A 49 18.76 10.55 11.49
C SER A 49 18.55 9.05 11.25
N CYS A 50 18.79 8.22 12.28
CA CYS A 50 18.50 6.78 12.24
C CYS A 50 17.00 6.50 12.04
N ALA A 51 16.12 7.17 12.77
CA ALA A 51 14.67 7.03 12.60
C ALA A 51 14.21 7.41 11.19
N ASN A 52 14.74 8.51 10.64
CA ASN A 52 14.44 8.92 9.27
C ASN A 52 14.93 7.89 8.25
N ARG A 53 16.15 7.35 8.41
CA ARG A 53 16.70 6.32 7.52
C ARG A 53 15.86 5.05 7.54
N ASN A 54 15.51 4.54 8.73
CA ASN A 54 14.61 3.38 8.86
C ASN A 54 13.24 3.63 8.20
N CYS A 55 12.70 4.84 8.36
CA CYS A 55 11.46 5.26 7.71
C CYS A 55 11.58 5.35 6.18
N MET A 56 12.76 5.66 5.63
CA MET A 56 13.01 5.73 4.20
C MET A 56 13.27 4.35 3.60
N ASP A 57 13.93 3.45 4.33
CA ASP A 57 14.21 2.09 3.85
C ASP A 57 12.93 1.26 3.68
N VAL A 58 11.92 1.47 4.54
CA VAL A 58 10.64 0.74 4.49
C VAL A 58 9.62 1.40 3.54
N TYR A 59 9.81 2.68 3.19
CA TYR A 59 8.82 3.46 2.43
C TYR A 59 8.56 2.91 1.02
N PRO A 60 9.57 2.53 0.20
CA PRO A 60 9.33 1.93 -1.10
C PRO A 60 8.49 0.65 -1.02
N THR A 61 8.77 -0.19 -0.03
CA THR A 61 8.02 -1.44 0.21
C THR A 61 6.57 -1.14 0.56
N PHE A 62 6.32 -0.18 1.46
CA PHE A 62 4.98 0.27 1.80
C PHE A 62 4.22 0.78 0.56
N LEU A 63 4.85 1.65 -0.22
CA LEU A 63 4.23 2.24 -1.40
C LEU A 63 3.85 1.16 -2.41
N ALA A 64 4.77 0.22 -2.67
CA ALA A 64 4.51 -0.91 -3.58
C ALA A 64 3.31 -1.75 -3.12
N VAL A 65 3.29 -2.21 -1.87
CA VAL A 65 2.19 -3.08 -1.39
C VAL A 65 0.86 -2.34 -1.26
N MET A 66 0.85 -1.04 -0.93
CA MET A 66 -0.37 -0.25 -0.88
C MET A 66 -0.99 -0.09 -2.27
N TRP A 67 -0.17 0.22 -3.28
CA TRP A 67 -0.64 0.37 -4.65
C TRP A 67 -1.11 -0.97 -5.24
N CYS A 68 -0.34 -2.04 -5.06
CA CYS A 68 -0.74 -3.37 -5.49
C CYS A 68 -2.05 -3.82 -4.80
N ALA A 69 -2.20 -3.61 -3.49
CA ALA A 69 -3.42 -3.99 -2.77
C ALA A 69 -4.65 -3.19 -3.24
N GLY A 70 -4.48 -1.88 -3.47
CA GLY A 70 -5.56 -1.01 -3.92
C GLY A 70 -6.02 -1.31 -5.34
N LEU A 71 -5.09 -1.63 -6.24
CA LEU A 71 -5.38 -1.96 -7.64
C LEU A 71 -5.89 -3.39 -7.82
N CYS A 72 -5.29 -4.36 -7.13
CA CYS A 72 -5.61 -5.78 -7.33
C CYS A 72 -6.86 -6.23 -6.56
N LEU A 73 -7.22 -5.57 -5.45
CA LEU A 73 -8.34 -6.00 -4.61
C LEU A 73 -9.35 -4.89 -4.36
N SER A 74 -8.96 -3.85 -3.61
CA SER A 74 -9.88 -2.75 -3.31
C SER A 74 -9.16 -1.52 -2.77
N GLN A 75 -9.49 -0.37 -3.36
CA GLN A 75 -8.94 0.94 -3.03
C GLN A 75 -9.21 1.37 -1.58
N ALA A 76 -10.43 1.23 -1.08
CA ALA A 76 -10.84 1.76 0.23
C ALA A 76 -10.08 1.12 1.42
N PRO A 77 -10.03 -0.21 1.58
CA PRO A 77 -9.27 -0.85 2.66
C PRO A 77 -7.75 -0.65 2.52
N ALA A 78 -7.21 -0.60 1.29
CA ALA A 78 -5.80 -0.31 1.07
C ALA A 78 -5.43 1.11 1.51
N ALA A 79 -6.26 2.10 1.15
CA ALA A 79 -6.06 3.49 1.56
C ALA A 79 -6.23 3.67 3.08
N PHE A 80 -7.22 3.03 3.69
CA PHE A 80 -7.42 3.06 5.14
C PHE A 80 -6.22 2.48 5.90
N ALA A 81 -5.74 1.30 5.48
CA ALA A 81 -4.52 0.71 6.02
C ALA A 81 -3.30 1.63 5.81
N GLY A 82 -3.22 2.29 4.65
CA GLY A 82 -2.21 3.30 4.35
C GLY A 82 -2.22 4.49 5.32
N ILE A 83 -3.39 5.06 5.63
CA ILE A 83 -3.51 6.13 6.64
C ILE A 83 -3.04 5.65 8.01
N ILE A 84 -3.47 4.46 8.44
CA ILE A 84 -3.03 3.89 9.72
C ILE A 84 -1.51 3.72 9.73
N TYR A 85 -0.92 3.25 8.62
CA TYR A 85 0.54 3.12 8.49
C TYR A 85 1.24 4.47 8.70
N LEU A 86 0.76 5.55 8.08
CA LEU A 86 1.34 6.89 8.24
C LEU A 86 1.23 7.40 9.69
N LEU A 87 0.11 7.15 10.38
CA LEU A 87 -0.05 7.51 11.79
C LEU A 87 0.94 6.76 12.70
N VAL A 88 1.13 5.49 12.44
CA VAL A 88 2.06 4.62 13.19
C VAL A 88 3.49 5.05 12.94
N ARG A 89 3.81 5.39 11.69
CA ARG A 89 5.11 5.94 11.29
C ARG A 89 5.38 7.29 11.97
N GLN A 90 4.38 8.15 12.11
CA GLN A 90 4.50 9.41 12.85
C GLN A 90 4.80 9.15 14.33
N LYS A 91 4.06 8.25 14.97
CA LYS A 91 4.29 7.86 16.37
C LYS A 91 5.67 7.22 16.57
N TYR A 92 6.12 6.40 15.63
CA TYR A 92 7.47 5.82 15.63
C TYR A 92 8.54 6.92 15.61
N PHE A 93 8.45 7.87 14.68
CA PHE A 93 9.41 8.97 14.56
C PHE A 93 9.42 9.88 15.80
N VAL A 94 8.25 10.27 16.29
CA VAL A 94 8.11 11.09 17.52
C VAL A 94 8.60 10.33 18.76
N GLY A 95 8.37 9.02 18.83
CA GLY A 95 8.92 8.17 19.89
C GLY A 95 10.45 8.18 19.92
N TYR A 96 11.10 8.18 18.75
CA TYR A 96 12.56 8.30 18.65
C TYR A 96 13.09 9.66 19.14
N LEU A 97 12.34 10.75 18.95
CA LEU A 97 12.67 12.10 19.43
C LEU A 97 12.60 12.20 20.96
N GLY A 98 11.63 11.57 21.61
CA GLY A 98 11.46 11.59 23.06
C GLY A 98 12.38 10.62 23.80
N GLN A 99 12.05 9.32 23.78
CA GLN A 99 12.75 8.27 24.53
C GLN A 99 12.66 6.93 23.77
N THR A 100 13.78 6.21 23.67
CA THR A 100 13.97 4.99 22.85
C THR A 100 12.99 3.86 23.15
N SER A 101 12.40 3.82 24.36
CA SER A 101 11.48 2.75 24.77
C SER A 101 10.12 2.80 24.05
N GLN A 102 9.68 3.98 23.57
CA GLN A 102 8.35 4.13 22.96
C GLN A 102 8.29 3.82 21.45
N SER A 103 9.42 3.56 20.79
CA SER A 103 9.44 3.34 19.35
C SER A 103 9.28 1.88 18.91
N THR A 104 9.61 0.92 19.79
CA THR A 104 9.46 -0.52 19.52
C THR A 104 8.02 -0.95 19.21
N PRO A 105 6.98 -0.47 19.94
CA PRO A 105 5.59 -0.81 19.64
C PRO A 105 5.14 -0.30 18.27
N GLY A 106 5.57 0.91 17.86
CA GLY A 106 5.25 1.49 16.57
C GLY A 106 5.83 0.69 15.40
N TYR A 107 7.06 0.20 15.53
CA TYR A 107 7.70 -0.61 14.49
C TYR A 107 7.00 -1.96 14.28
N ILE A 108 6.65 -2.66 15.36
CA ILE A 108 5.96 -3.95 15.29
C ILE A 108 4.57 -3.78 14.66
N PHE A 109 3.87 -2.72 15.02
CA PHE A 109 2.55 -2.43 14.47
C PHE A 109 2.62 -2.06 12.98
N GLY A 110 3.63 -1.30 12.56
CA GLY A 110 3.89 -1.01 11.15
C GLY A 110 4.08 -2.27 10.29
N LYS A 111 4.82 -3.27 10.80
CA LYS A 111 4.98 -4.56 10.10
C LYS A 111 3.66 -5.31 9.92
N ARG A 112 2.76 -5.25 10.91
CA ARG A 112 1.44 -5.91 10.80
C ARG A 112 0.61 -5.31 9.67
N ILE A 113 0.67 -3.99 9.49
CA ILE A 113 -0.02 -3.29 8.40
C ILE A 113 0.58 -3.67 7.04
N LEU A 114 1.91 -3.72 6.93
CA LEU A 114 2.57 -4.18 5.70
C LEU A 114 2.17 -5.62 5.36
N SER A 115 2.12 -6.50 6.35
CA SER A 115 1.68 -7.89 6.17
C SER A 115 0.22 -7.97 5.70
N PHE A 116 -0.67 -7.15 6.27
CA PHE A 116 -2.06 -7.05 5.83
C PHE A 116 -2.19 -6.59 4.37
N LEU A 117 -1.48 -5.53 3.98
CA LEU A 117 -1.46 -5.04 2.60
C LEU A 117 -0.90 -6.09 1.63
N PHE A 118 0.15 -6.80 2.04
CA PHE A 118 0.71 -7.88 1.24
C PHE A 118 -0.28 -9.04 1.04
N LEU A 119 -1.02 -9.42 2.09
CA LEU A 119 -2.05 -10.46 1.99
C LEU A 119 -3.19 -10.02 1.07
N MET A 120 -3.59 -8.75 1.10
CA MET A 120 -4.55 -8.21 0.13
C MET A 120 -4.05 -8.34 -1.32
N CYS A 121 -2.75 -8.13 -1.58
CA CYS A 121 -2.18 -8.33 -2.90
C CYS A 121 -2.34 -9.79 -3.37
N ILE A 122 -2.02 -10.75 -2.49
CA ILE A 122 -2.16 -12.18 -2.80
C ILE A 122 -3.61 -12.52 -3.13
N VAL A 123 -4.55 -12.06 -2.30
CA VAL A 123 -5.98 -12.31 -2.50
C VAL A 123 -6.47 -11.68 -3.81
N GLY A 124 -6.04 -10.46 -4.12
CA GLY A 124 -6.40 -9.79 -5.38
C GLY A 124 -5.88 -10.53 -6.61
N ILE A 125 -4.61 -10.94 -6.60
CA ILE A 125 -4.02 -11.72 -7.70
C ILE A 125 -4.73 -13.06 -7.86
N PHE A 126 -4.99 -13.76 -6.76
CA PHE A 126 -5.69 -15.04 -6.78
C PHE A 126 -7.10 -14.89 -7.32
N ASN A 127 -7.83 -13.84 -6.91
CA ASN A 127 -9.16 -13.54 -7.43
C ASN A 127 -9.15 -13.29 -8.94
N TYR A 128 -8.19 -12.50 -9.43
CA TYR A 128 -8.01 -12.25 -10.85
C TYR A 128 -7.74 -13.54 -11.65
N LEU A 129 -6.82 -14.38 -11.16
CA LEU A 129 -6.51 -15.66 -11.80
C LEU A 129 -7.72 -16.59 -11.84
N LEU A 130 -8.44 -16.74 -10.71
CA LEU A 130 -9.67 -17.53 -10.66
C LEU A 130 -10.69 -17.04 -11.70
N LEU A 131 -10.91 -15.73 -11.77
CA LEU A 131 -11.89 -15.16 -12.70
C LEU A 131 -11.48 -15.38 -14.17
N CYS A 132 -10.19 -15.31 -14.48
CA CYS A 132 -9.67 -15.63 -15.80
C CYS A 132 -9.84 -17.11 -16.16
N TYR A 133 -9.48 -18.04 -15.27
CA TYR A 133 -9.58 -19.47 -15.54
C TYR A 133 -11.05 -19.93 -15.64
N TYR A 134 -11.87 -19.63 -14.62
CA TYR A 134 -13.29 -20.00 -14.64
C TYR A 134 -14.07 -19.26 -15.74
N GLY A 135 -13.71 -18.02 -16.06
CA GLY A 135 -14.31 -17.27 -17.16
C GLY A 135 -14.01 -17.90 -18.53
N SER A 136 -12.79 -18.41 -18.73
CA SER A 136 -12.41 -19.13 -19.94
C SER A 136 -13.21 -20.42 -20.09
N ASP A 137 -13.26 -21.24 -19.03
CA ASP A 137 -13.99 -22.51 -19.02
C ASP A 137 -15.48 -22.31 -19.27
N TYR A 138 -16.08 -21.28 -18.65
CA TYR A 138 -17.48 -20.94 -18.85
C TYR A 138 -17.77 -20.52 -20.29
N LYS A 139 -16.90 -19.72 -20.90
CA LYS A 139 -17.05 -19.26 -22.27
C LYS A 139 -16.98 -20.44 -23.25
N GLU A 140 -16.01 -21.33 -23.08
CA GLU A 140 -15.85 -22.53 -23.91
C GLU A 140 -17.05 -23.48 -23.79
N TYR A 141 -17.56 -23.66 -22.57
CA TYR A 141 -18.76 -24.46 -22.32
C TYR A 141 -20.01 -23.87 -23.00
N MET A 142 -20.23 -22.56 -22.87
CA MET A 142 -21.35 -21.86 -23.51
C MET A 142 -21.28 -21.90 -25.05
N GLU A 143 -20.09 -21.76 -25.62
CA GLU A 143 -19.91 -21.91 -27.07
C GLU A 143 -20.23 -23.34 -27.54
N THR A 144 -19.85 -24.35 -26.76
CA THR A 144 -20.12 -25.75 -27.06
C THR A 144 -21.62 -26.05 -27.05
N ILE A 145 -22.34 -25.61 -26.00
CA ILE A 145 -23.80 -25.75 -25.91
C ILE A 145 -24.48 -25.00 -27.05
N THR A 146 -24.05 -23.77 -27.32
CA THR A 146 -24.65 -22.95 -28.39
C THR A 146 -24.49 -23.62 -29.75
N LYS A 147 -23.30 -24.14 -30.07
CA LYS A 147 -23.05 -24.89 -31.31
C LYS A 147 -23.92 -26.15 -31.40
N ALA A 148 -24.02 -26.92 -30.32
CA ALA A 148 -24.85 -28.12 -30.27
C ALA A 148 -26.35 -27.79 -30.44
N ALA A 149 -26.85 -26.74 -29.77
CA ALA A 149 -28.22 -26.27 -29.89
C ALA A 149 -28.52 -25.75 -31.30
N SER A 150 -27.60 -24.99 -31.92
CA SER A 150 -27.75 -24.56 -33.31
C SER A 150 -27.82 -25.73 -34.28
N ALA A 151 -27.00 -26.77 -34.09
CA ALA A 151 -27.06 -27.98 -34.92
C ALA A 151 -28.40 -28.72 -34.77
N LEU A 152 -28.95 -28.79 -33.55
CA LEU A 152 -30.25 -29.40 -33.28
C LEU A 152 -31.43 -28.59 -33.86
N LEU A 153 -31.36 -27.26 -33.79
CA LEU A 153 -32.38 -26.36 -34.36
C LEU A 153 -32.44 -26.38 -35.89
N LEU A 154 -31.41 -26.88 -36.56
CA LEU A 154 -31.34 -27.04 -38.01
C LEU A 154 -31.91 -28.38 -38.50
N LEU A 155 -32.32 -29.27 -37.59
CA LEU A 155 -33.02 -30.51 -37.96
C LEU A 155 -34.48 -30.18 -38.33
N PRO A 156 -34.98 -30.68 -39.48
CA PRO A 156 -36.31 -30.36 -40.00
C PRO A 156 -37.46 -31.00 -39.21
#